data_AF-A0A356IX76-F1
#
_entry.id   AF-A0A356IX76-F1
#
_cell.length_a   1.000
_cell.length_b   1.000
_cell.length_c   1.000
_cell.angle_alpha   90.00
_cell.angle_beta   90.00
_cell.angle_gamma   90.00
#
_symmetry.space_group_name_H-M   'P 1'
#
loop_
_entity.id
_entity.type
_entity.pdbx_description
1 polymer ?
#
loop_
_entity_poly.entity_id
_entity_poly.type
_entity_poly.pdbx_seq_one_letter_code
_entity_poly.pdbx_strand_id
1 'polypeptide(L)' 'PHMGWNQLKLRKPVNRLFKDIAPLSYAYFCHSYFVNPKDAKSAAATTDYGAEFVSAVAVDNIYGVQFHP' A
#
# COMPACT_ATOMS: atom_id res chain seq x y z
N PRO A 1 -15.99 -5.08 -4.47
CA PRO A 1 -15.37 -4.14 -3.50
C PRO A 1 -14.39 -4.93 -2.64
N HIS A 2 -13.18 -4.42 -2.43
CA HIS A 2 -12.24 -5.00 -1.48
C HIS A 2 -12.60 -4.52 -0.08
N MET A 3 -13.01 -5.45 0.79
CA MET A 3 -13.37 -5.16 2.18
C MET A 3 -12.77 -6.22 3.11
N GLY A 4 -12.08 -5.79 4.16
CA GLY A 4 -11.49 -6.69 5.16
C GLY A 4 -9.99 -6.50 5.34
N TRP A 5 -9.40 -7.39 6.13
CA TRP A 5 -7.97 -7.39 6.41
C TRP A 5 -7.19 -8.05 5.28
N ASN A 6 -6.16 -7.39 4.77
CA ASN A 6 -5.28 -7.93 3.74
C ASN A 6 -3.82 -7.51 3.96
N GLN A 7 -2.89 -8.25 3.35
CA GLN A 7 -1.45 -8.11 3.58
C GLN A 7 -0.83 -6.97 2.75
N LEU A 8 0.13 -6.29 3.35
CA LEU A 8 0.95 -5.27 2.69
C LEU A 8 2.27 -5.88 2.22
N LYS A 9 2.50 -5.89 0.91
CA LYS A 9 3.81 -6.16 0.32
C LYS A 9 4.60 -4.85 0.26
N LEU A 10 5.48 -4.65 1.22
CA LEU A 10 6.31 -3.45 1.31
C LEU A 10 7.36 -3.45 0.18
N ARG A 11 7.42 -2.35 -0.59
CA ARG A 11 8.45 -2.18 -1.62
C ARG A 11 9.78 -1.77 -0.99
N LYS A 12 10.88 -2.17 -1.64
CA LYS A 12 12.24 -1.80 -1.25
C LYS A 12 12.74 -0.61 -2.09
N PRO A 13 13.50 0.34 -1.52
CA PRO A 13 13.82 0.46 -0.09
C PRO A 13 12.57 0.80 0.74
N VAL A 14 12.49 0.26 1.95
CA VAL A 14 11.36 0.51 2.85
C VAL A 14 11.43 1.96 3.31
N ASN A 15 10.38 2.73 3.05
CA ASN A 15 10.32 4.14 3.45
C ASN A 15 9.97 4.29 4.93
N ARG A 16 10.06 5.53 5.43
CA ARG A 16 9.89 5.87 6.85
C ARG A 16 8.51 5.52 7.41
N LEU A 17 7.44 5.49 6.60
CA LEU A 17 6.09 5.12 7.04
C LEU A 17 6.05 3.67 7.57
N PHE A 18 6.90 2.79 7.03
CA PHE A 18 6.90 1.36 7.34
C PHE A 18 8.16 0.89 8.06
N LYS A 19 8.93 1.81 8.66
CA LYS A 19 10.27 1.54 9.24
C LYS A 19 10.31 0.33 10.18
N ASP A 20 9.27 0.13 10.97
CA ASP A 20 9.19 -0.92 11.99
C ASP A 20 7.98 -1.87 11.75
N ILE A 21 7.44 -1.86 10.52
CA ILE A 21 6.34 -2.73 10.12
C ILE A 21 6.93 -3.95 9.43
N ALA A 22 6.55 -5.14 9.89
CA ALA A 22 6.98 -6.38 9.27
C ALA A 22 6.45 -6.47 7.82
N PRO A 23 7.22 -7.05 6.88
CA PRO A 23 6.69 -7.41 5.58
C PRO A 23 5.44 -8.30 5.74
N LEU A 24 4.43 -8.11 4.88
CA LEU A 24 3.18 -8.88 4.89
C LEU A 24 2.31 -8.70 6.14
N SER A 25 2.53 -7.65 6.94
CA SER A 25 1.57 -7.22 7.97
C SER A 25 0.20 -6.93 7.36
N TYR A 26 -0.85 -7.17 8.14
CA TYR A 26 -2.23 -6.92 7.73
C TYR A 26 -2.66 -5.47 7.98
N ALA A 27 -3.47 -4.93 7.07
CA ALA A 27 -4.18 -3.67 7.23
C ALA A 27 -5.64 -3.81 6.74
N TYR A 28 -6.53 -2.94 7.21
CA TYR A 28 -7.95 -3.02 6.88
C TYR A 28 -8.30 -2.18 5.65
N PHE A 29 -8.98 -2.78 4.67
CA PHE A 29 -9.40 -2.14 3.44
C PHE A 29 -10.93 -2.05 3.35
N CYS A 30 -11.43 -0.97 2.72
CA CYS A 30 -12.82 -0.81 2.33
C CYS A 30 -12.91 0.13 1.12
N HIS A 31 -12.74 -0.40 -0.09
CA HIS A 31 -12.74 0.40 -1.32
C HIS A 31 -13.17 -0.41 -2.56
N SER A 32 -13.61 0.28 -3.60
CA SER A 32 -13.94 -0.32 -4.91
C SER A 32 -12.97 0.07 -6.02
N TYR A 33 -12.26 1.18 -5.86
CA TYR A 33 -11.27 1.70 -6.80
C TYR A 33 -9.92 1.79 -6.12
N PHE A 34 -8.85 1.75 -6.90
CA PHE A 34 -7.48 1.92 -6.41
C PHE A 34 -6.71 2.85 -7.36
N VAL A 35 -5.62 3.42 -6.85
CA VAL A 35 -4.75 4.28 -7.64
C VAL A 35 -3.83 3.45 -8.55
N ASN A 36 -3.76 3.81 -9.82
CA ASN A 36 -2.71 3.35 -10.73
C ASN A 36 -1.75 4.52 -11.01
N PRO A 37 -0.67 4.69 -10.22
CA PRO A 37 0.20 5.84 -10.32
C PRO A 37 0.94 5.84 -11.67
N LYS A 38 1.08 7.03 -12.27
CA LYS A 38 1.86 7.20 -13.52
C LYS A 38 3.33 6.85 -13.33
N ASP A 39 3.90 7.20 -12.18
CA ASP A 39 5.25 6.82 -11.80
C ASP A 39 5.22 5.64 -10.82
N ALA A 40 5.64 4.47 -11.27
CA ALA A 40 5.69 3.27 -10.44
C ALA A 40 6.70 3.38 -9.27
N LYS A 41 7.62 4.34 -9.29
CA LYS A 41 8.56 4.57 -8.19
C LYS A 41 7.91 5.18 -6.96
N SER A 42 6.74 5.81 -7.11
CA SER A 42 6.00 6.35 -5.97
C SER A 42 5.33 5.27 -5.11
N ALA A 43 5.25 4.03 -5.60
CA ALA A 43 4.60 2.94 -4.88
C ALA A 43 5.45 2.49 -3.68
N ALA A 44 4.87 2.60 -2.49
CA ALA A 44 5.47 2.24 -1.21
C ALA A 44 5.08 0.83 -0.75
N ALA A 45 3.84 0.43 -1.01
CA ALA A 45 3.34 -0.91 -0.74
C ALA A 45 2.35 -1.34 -1.83
N THR A 46 2.31 -2.64 -2.11
CA THR A 46 1.28 -3.28 -2.94
C THR A 46 0.47 -4.28 -2.13
N THR A 47 -0.71 -4.62 -2.61
CA THR A 47 -1.59 -5.65 -2.04
C THR A 47 -2.25 -6.41 -3.18
N ASP A 48 -2.44 -7.72 -3.01
CA ASP A 48 -3.16 -8.54 -3.99
C ASP A 48 -4.63 -8.65 -3.62
N TYR A 49 -5.52 -8.33 -4.56
CA TYR A 49 -6.95 -8.61 -4.46
C TYR A 49 -7.55 -8.75 -5.86
N GLY A 50 -7.55 -9.97 -6.40
CA GLY A 50 -7.89 -10.26 -7.80
C GLY A 50 -6.81 -9.82 -8.80
N ALA A 51 -6.18 -8.67 -8.55
CA ALA A 51 -4.96 -8.18 -9.18
C ALA A 51 -4.07 -7.50 -8.12
N GLU A 52 -2.78 -7.34 -8.43
CA GLU A 52 -1.89 -6.51 -7.60
C GLU A 52 -2.24 -5.03 -7.82
N PHE A 53 -2.37 -4.28 -6.72
CA PHE A 53 -2.59 -2.84 -6.77
C PHE A 53 -1.71 -2.10 -5.76
N VAL A 54 -1.52 -0.79 -5.97
CA VAL A 54 -0.76 0.07 -5.06
C VAL A 54 -1.62 0.42 -3.84
N SER A 55 -1.27 -0.10 -2.68
CA SER A 55 -1.97 0.11 -1.41
C SER A 55 -1.38 1.24 -0.56
N ALA A 56 -0.16 1.67 -0.88
CA ALA A 56 0.43 2.89 -0.34
C ALA A 56 1.39 3.56 -1.33
N VAL A 57 1.45 4.89 -1.27
CA VAL A 57 2.41 5.71 -2.02
C VAL A 57 3.27 6.55 -1.08
N ALA A 58 4.50 6.84 -1.50
CA ALA A 58 5.41 7.76 -0.83
C ALA A 58 6.22 8.54 -1.87
N VAL A 59 6.21 9.87 -1.75
CA VAL A 59 7.03 10.79 -2.55
C VAL A 59 7.56 11.85 -1.59
N ASP A 60 8.88 11.92 -1.43
CA ASP A 60 9.55 12.80 -0.47
C ASP A 60 8.95 12.70 0.96
N ASN A 61 8.29 13.76 1.42
CA ASN A 61 7.64 13.83 2.73
C ASN A 61 6.11 13.61 2.67
N ILE A 62 5.57 13.23 1.51
CA ILE A 62 4.14 13.00 1.28
C ILE A 62 3.87 11.50 1.23
N TYR A 63 2.86 11.07 1.99
CA TYR A 63 2.43 9.69 2.11
C TYR A 63 0.93 9.58 1.86
N GLY A 64 0.50 8.49 1.23
CA GLY A 64 -0.90 8.15 1.05
C GLY A 64 -1.11 6.66 1.22
N VAL A 65 -2.19 6.27 1.89
CA VAL A 65 -2.57 4.87 2.12
C VAL A 65 -4.00 4.64 1.65
N GLN A 66 -4.23 3.48 1.06
CA GLN A 66 -5.57 3.06 0.62
C GLN A 66 -6.33 2.32 1.74
N PHE A 67 -5.60 1.69 2.66
CA PHE A 67 -6.16 1.06 3.85
C PHE A 67 -6.43 2.09 4.95
N HIS A 68 -7.23 1.70 5.93
CA HIS A 68 -7.44 2.44 7.16
C HIS A 68 -6.46 1.91 8.23
N PRO A 69 -5.53 2.75 8.72
CA PRO A 69 -4.59 2.37 9.78
C PRO A 69 -5.27 2.23 11.15
#